data_AF-A0A927IEZ7-F1
#
_entry.id   AF-A0A927IEZ7-F1
#
_cell.length_a   1.000
_cell.length_b   1.000
_cell.length_c   1.000
_cell.angle_alpha   90.00
_cell.angle_beta   90.00
_cell.angle_gamma   90.00
#
_symmetry.space_group_name_H-M   'P 1'
#
loop_
_entity.id
_entity.type
_entity.pdbx_description
1 polymer ?
#
loop_
_entity_poly.entity_id
_entity_poly.type
_entity_poly.pdbx_seq_one_letter_code
_entity_poly.pdbx_strand_id
1 'polypeptide(L)' 'MTADIVTMFRKSSYSDQEGDCVEVALTAGEGRAIRDSKQATAGMVRCGKAAWISFITEVSAEAGVTTDSGTTVVTSQ' A
#
# COMPACT_ATOMS: atom_id res chain seq x y z
N MET A 1 3.28 -20.05 -5.16
CA MET A 1 1.92 -19.71 -5.66
C MET A 1 1.68 -18.24 -5.34
N THR A 2 1.38 -17.43 -6.35
CA THR A 2 1.11 -16.01 -6.16
C THR A 2 -0.29 -15.87 -5.57
N ALA A 3 -0.45 -15.10 -4.49
CA ALA A 3 -1.76 -14.85 -3.92
C ALA A 3 -2.62 -13.99 -4.85
N ASP A 4 -3.88 -14.40 -5.05
CA ASP A 4 -4.86 -13.68 -5.86
C ASP A 4 -5.23 -12.34 -5.21
N ILE A 5 -5.55 -11.33 -6.03
CA ILE A 5 -6.03 -10.04 -5.54
C ILE A 5 -7.52 -10.17 -5.21
N VAL A 6 -7.92 -9.78 -4.00
CA VAL A 6 -9.28 -9.98 -3.48
C VAL A 6 -10.06 -8.68 -3.27
N THR A 7 -9.42 -7.52 -3.47
CA THR A 7 -10.10 -6.21 -3.46
C THR A 7 -9.76 -5.42 -4.71
N MET A 8 -10.59 -4.42 -5.04
CA MET A 8 -10.20 -3.38 -5.99
C MET A 8 -8.97 -2.62 -5.49
N PHE A 9 -8.17 -2.10 -6.44
CA PHE A 9 -7.09 -1.18 -6.12
C PHE A 9 -7.65 0.14 -5.60
N ARG A 10 -7.12 0.60 -4.47
CA ARG A 10 -7.43 1.90 -3.89
C ARG A 10 -6.24 2.83 -4.08
N LYS A 11 -6.48 3.97 -4.71
CA LYS A 11 -5.50 5.04 -4.87
C LYS A 11 -5.29 5.78 -3.54
N SER A 12 -4.06 6.16 -3.23
CA SER A 12 -3.77 7.01 -2.06
C SER A 12 -4.43 8.38 -2.19
N SER A 13 -4.88 8.95 -1.07
CA SER A 13 -5.39 10.33 -1.02
C SER A 13 -4.30 11.39 -1.25
N TYR A 14 -3.03 11.01 -1.09
CA TYR A 14 -1.88 11.88 -1.35
C TYR A 14 -1.41 11.82 -2.82
N SER A 15 -2.11 11.07 -3.67
CA SER A 15 -1.82 10.99 -5.11
C SER A 15 -2.53 12.12 -5.87
N ASP A 16 -1.79 13.20 -6.15
CA ASP A 16 -2.21 14.31 -7.02
C ASP A 16 -1.70 14.14 -8.47
N GLN A 17 -2.17 14.95 -9.42
CA GLN A 17 -1.86 14.82 -10.85
C GLN A 17 -0.35 14.83 -11.15
N GLU A 18 0.41 15.68 -10.47
CA GLU A 18 1.86 15.84 -10.65
C GLU A 18 2.70 14.90 -9.74
N GLY A 19 2.08 14.16 -8.82
CA GLY A 19 2.79 13.32 -7.84
C GLY A 19 3.02 11.86 -8.27
N ASP A 20 3.73 11.10 -7.45
CA ASP A 20 3.89 9.65 -7.59
C ASP A 20 2.61 8.94 -7.13
N CYS A 21 1.78 8.53 -8.09
CA CYS A 21 0.48 7.91 -7.82
C CYS A 21 0.64 6.41 -7.53
N VAL A 22 0.30 5.99 -6.33
CA VAL A 22 0.32 4.57 -5.91
C VAL A 22 -1.08 4.05 -5.61
N GLU A 23 -1.29 2.79 -5.97
CA GLU A 23 -2.52 2.04 -5.73
C GLU A 23 -2.22 0.74 -4.98
N VAL A 24 -3.04 0.42 -3.98
CA VAL A 24 -2.87 -0.78 -3.15
C VAL A 24 -4.16 -1.62 -3.13
N ALA A 25 -4.02 -2.94 -3.19
CA ALA A 25 -5.11 -3.91 -3.03
C ALA A 25 -4.72 -5.03 -2.05
N LEU A 26 -5.70 -5.68 -1.43
CA LEU A 26 -5.47 -6.88 -0.62
C LEU A 26 -5.31 -8.10 -1.51
N THR A 27 -4.47 -9.03 -1.08
CA THR A 27 -4.35 -10.36 -1.66
C THR A 27 -4.92 -11.43 -0.73
N ALA A 28 -5.26 -12.59 -1.28
CA ALA A 28 -5.46 -13.80 -0.51
C ALA A 28 -4.28 -14.03 0.44
N GLY A 29 -4.54 -14.53 1.65
CA GLY A 29 -3.51 -14.65 2.69
C GLY A 29 -3.09 -13.31 3.34
N GLU A 30 -3.96 -12.29 3.27
CA GLU A 30 -3.79 -11.00 3.94
C GLU A 30 -2.51 -10.25 3.53
N GLY A 31 -2.03 -10.46 2.30
CA GLY A 31 -0.92 -9.71 1.69
C GLY A 31 -1.41 -8.46 0.96
N ARG A 32 -0.48 -7.67 0.40
CA ARG A 32 -0.79 -6.45 -0.38
C ARG A 32 -0.16 -6.54 -1.77
N ALA A 33 -0.92 -6.10 -2.77
CA ALA A 33 -0.45 -5.82 -4.12
C ALA A 33 -0.35 -4.30 -4.30
N ILE A 34 0.80 -3.82 -4.77
CA ILE A 34 1.12 -2.40 -4.91
C ILE A 34 1.51 -2.14 -6.36
N ARG A 35 0.92 -1.13 -6.99
CA ARG A 35 1.25 -0.74 -8.36
C ARG A 35 1.30 0.78 -8.52
N ASP A 36 1.98 1.20 -9.57
CA ASP A 36 1.93 2.57 -10.09
C ASP A 36 0.58 2.77 -10.80
N SER A 37 -0.19 3.78 -10.38
CA SER A 37 -1.48 4.10 -11.00
C SER A 37 -1.35 4.58 -12.45
N LYS A 38 -0.25 5.28 -12.75
CA LYS A 38 0.06 5.82 -14.09
C LYS A 38 0.55 4.71 -15.03
N GLN A 39 1.06 3.61 -14.48
CA GLN A 39 1.59 2.48 -15.24
C GLN A 39 0.96 1.14 -14.81
N ALA A 40 -0.38 1.07 -14.80
CA ALA A 40 -1.12 -0.08 -14.29
C ALA A 40 -0.80 -1.43 -14.99
N THR A 41 -0.24 -1.40 -16.20
CA THR A 41 0.15 -2.59 -16.99
C THR A 41 1.62 -2.97 -16.85
N ALA A 42 2.47 -2.12 -16.24
CA ALA A 42 3.91 -2.37 -16.10
C ALA A 42 4.26 -3.44 -15.05
N GLY A 43 3.28 -3.83 -14.23
CA GLY A 43 3.43 -4.85 -13.19
C GLY A 43 3.05 -4.33 -11.81
N MET A 44 3.25 -5.18 -10.81
CA MET A 44 2.92 -4.86 -9.42
C MET A 44 3.82 -5.64 -8.46
N VAL A 45 4.18 -4.99 -7.36
CA VAL A 45 4.89 -5.62 -6.24
C VAL A 45 3.86 -6.32 -5.37
N ARG A 46 4.18 -7.55 -4.92
CA ARG A 46 3.36 -8.30 -3.97
C ARG A 46 4.15 -8.55 -2.70
N CYS A 47 3.53 -8.30 -1.56
CA CYS A 47 4.10 -8.56 -0.26
C CYS A 47 3.14 -9.43 0.57
N GLY A 48 3.69 -10.45 1.24
CA GLY A 48 2.92 -11.28 2.16
C GLY A 48 2.57 -10.52 3.45
N LYS A 49 1.62 -11.06 4.22
CA LYS A 49 1.15 -10.47 5.49
C LYS A 49 2.29 -10.04 6.42
N ALA A 50 3.24 -10.94 6.68
CA ALA A 50 4.35 -10.69 7.61
C ALA A 50 5.28 -9.56 7.12
N ALA A 51 5.64 -9.58 5.84
CA ALA A 51 6.50 -8.55 5.24
C ALA A 51 5.83 -7.18 5.27
N TRP A 52 4.53 -7.11 5.00
CA TRP A 52 3.79 -5.86 5.07
C TRP A 52 3.66 -5.31 6.50
N ILE A 53 3.46 -6.18 7.49
CA ILE A 53 3.44 -5.76 8.90
C ILE A 53 4.81 -5.20 9.30
N SER A 54 5.91 -5.90 8.98
CA SER A 54 7.27 -5.42 9.27
C SER A 54 7.52 -4.04 8.66
N PHE A 55 7.17 -3.88 7.38
CA PHE A 55 7.32 -2.61 6.66
C PHE A 55 6.57 -1.46 7.36
N ILE A 56 5.29 -1.66 7.72
CA ILE A 56 4.53 -0.63 8.42
C ILE A 56 5.17 -0.32 9.78
N THR A 57 5.56 -1.34 10.54
CA THR A 57 6.17 -1.15 11.86
C THR A 57 7.46 -0.34 11.76
N GLU A 58 8.32 -0.65 10.80
CA GLU A 58 9.59 0.06 10.59
C GLU A 58 9.37 1.50 10.14
N VAL A 59 8.54 1.75 9.12
CA VAL A 59 8.28 3.11 8.63
C VAL A 59 7.60 3.96 9.71
N SER A 60 6.66 3.36 10.45
CA SER A 60 5.93 4.03 11.54
C SER A 60 6.80 4.37 12.75
N ALA A 61 7.92 3.66 12.96
CA ALA A 61 8.84 3.96 14.05
C ALA A 61 9.61 5.27 13.82
N GLU A 62 9.85 5.62 12.55
CA GLU A 62 10.59 6.81 12.13
C GLU A 62 9.67 7.99 11.75
N ALA A 63 8.38 7.71 11.53
CA ALA A 63 7.38 8.61 10.98
C ALA A 63 6.31 9.02 12.01
N GLY A 64 5.62 10.13 11.74
CA GLY A 64 4.36 10.44 12.42
C GLY A 64 3.26 9.48 11.95
N VAL A 65 2.60 8.80 12.89
CA VAL A 65 1.47 7.90 12.59
C VAL A 65 0.17 8.53 13.08
N THR A 66 -0.79 8.68 12.19
CA THR A 66 -2.18 9.03 12.55
C THR A 66 -3.12 7.93 12.08
N THR A 67 -4.18 7.67 12.86
CA THR A 67 -5.22 6.72 12.46
C THR A 67 -6.57 7.40 12.57
N ASP A 68 -7.31 7.47 11.48
CA ASP A 68 -8.68 7.98 11.43
C ASP A 68 -9.58 6.97 10.73
N SER A 69 -10.73 6.66 11.35
CA SER A 69 -11.81 5.86 10.75
C SER A 69 -11.33 4.55 10.08
N GLY A 70 -10.38 3.85 10.72
CA GLY A 70 -9.82 2.58 10.22
C GLY A 70 -8.76 2.73 9.12
N THR A 71 -8.37 3.95 8.79
CA THR A 71 -7.27 4.27 7.88
C THR A 71 -6.07 4.75 8.69
N THR A 72 -4.95 4.02 8.60
CA THR A 72 -3.67 4.47 9.16
C THR A 72 -2.89 5.23 8.09
N VAL A 73 -2.48 6.45 8.42
CA VAL A 73 -1.62 7.31 7.60
C VAL A 73 -0.27 7.41 8.29
N VAL A 74 0.79 7.16 7.53
CA VAL A 74 2.17 7.26 7.98
C VAL A 74 2.83 8.39 7.18
N THR A 75 3.28 9.45 7.85
CA THR A 75 3.90 10.62 7.22
C THR A 75 5.36 10.74 7.65
N SER A 76 6.26 10.88 6.68
CA SER A 76 7.62 11.40 6.95
C SER A 76 7.53 12.67 7.79
N GLN A 77 8.45 12.87 8.73
CA GLN A 77 8.66 14.18 9.35
C GLN A 77 9.00 15.22 8.27
#